data_AF-A0A9D7T3Z2-F1
#
_entry.id   AF-A0A9D7T3Z2-F1
#
_cell.length_a   1.000
_cell.length_b   1.000
_cell.length_c   1.000
_cell.angle_alpha   90.00
_cell.angle_beta   90.00
_cell.angle_gamma   90.00
#
_symmetry.space_group_name_H-M   'P 1'
#
loop_
_entity.id
_entity.type
_entity.pdbx_description
1 polymer ?
#
loop_
_entity_poly.entity_id
_entity_poly.type
_entity_poly.pdbx_seq_one_letter_code
_entity_poly.pdbx_strand_id
1 'polypeptide(L)'
;MTHATILELTVRNHPGTMSHITGLFARRAFNLEAILVVPLPGGENSRILLHMANEPKLEQVERQLVKLHDVLSVRQRTDLAPDIFQQLARTLA
;
A
#
# COMPACT_ATOMS: atom_id res chain seq x y z
N MET A 1 9.86 -16.55 11.03
CA MET A 1 8.79 -15.57 11.27
C MET A 1 8.46 -15.03 9.90
N THR A 2 7.27 -15.29 9.36
CA THR A 2 6.80 -14.69 8.11
C THR A 2 6.55 -13.21 8.40
N HIS A 3 7.37 -12.29 7.89
CA HIS A 3 7.03 -10.88 8.03
C HIS A 3 5.89 -10.54 7.05
N ALA A 4 5.06 -9.59 7.44
CA ALA A 4 3.98 -9.11 6.59
C ALA A 4 4.57 -8.42 5.35
N THR A 5 4.18 -8.88 4.17
CA THR A 5 4.55 -8.24 2.89
C THR A 5 3.53 -7.20 2.43
N ILE A 6 2.41 -7.07 3.15
CA ILE A 6 1.29 -6.19 2.78
C ILE A 6 1.20 -5.00 3.75
N LEU A 7 1.29 -3.79 3.19
CA LEU A 7 0.97 -2.55 3.89
C LEU A 7 -0.42 -2.08 3.51
N GLU A 8 -1.16 -1.66 4.52
CA GLU A 8 -2.43 -0.99 4.39
C GLU A 8 -2.28 0.49 4.73
N LEU A 9 -2.78 1.35 3.84
CA LEU A 9 -2.82 2.80 4.04
C LEU A 9 -4.26 3.28 4.06
N THR A 10 -4.55 4.23 4.94
CA THR A 10 -5.69 5.14 4.75
C THR A 10 -5.14 6.48 4.28
N VAL A 11 -5.64 7.00 3.16
CA VAL A 11 -5.14 8.23 2.55
C VAL A 11 -6.27 9.18 2.18
N ARG A 12 -5.98 10.48 2.07
CA ARG A 12 -6.92 11.46 1.50
C ARG A 12 -7.10 11.20 0.01
N ASN A 13 -8.33 11.24 -0.48
CA ASN A 13 -8.65 10.96 -1.86
C ASN A 13 -8.87 12.25 -2.66
N HIS A 14 -7.79 12.84 -3.16
CA HIS A 14 -7.82 13.99 -4.06
C HIS A 14 -6.80 13.82 -5.18
N PRO A 15 -6.88 14.64 -6.25
CA PRO A 15 -5.88 14.64 -7.31
C PRO A 15 -4.47 14.84 -6.72
N GLY A 16 -3.52 14.00 -7.14
CA GLY A 16 -2.13 14.07 -6.69
C GLY A 16 -1.74 13.07 -5.59
N THR A 17 -2.68 12.58 -4.76
CA THR A 17 -2.34 11.62 -3.69
C THR A 17 -1.60 10.41 -4.24
N MET A 18 -2.09 9.81 -5.32
CA MET A 18 -1.46 8.61 -5.90
C MET A 18 -0.05 8.87 -6.42
N SER A 19 0.19 10.02 -7.02
CA SER A 19 1.52 10.42 -7.50
C SER A 19 2.50 10.59 -6.34
N HIS A 20 2.05 11.15 -5.21
CA HIS A 20 2.88 11.28 -4.00
C HIS A 20 3.24 9.91 -3.41
N ILE A 21 2.26 9.01 -3.29
CA ILE A 21 2.47 7.65 -2.77
C ILE A 21 3.41 6.86 -3.69
N THR A 22 3.08 6.72 -4.98
CA THR A 22 3.88 5.94 -5.94
C THR A 22 5.26 6.54 -6.18
N GLY A 23 5.39 7.87 -6.12
CA GLY A 23 6.67 8.58 -6.22
C GLY A 23 7.66 8.28 -5.09
N LEU A 24 7.20 7.79 -3.93
CA LEU A 24 8.10 7.27 -2.89
C LEU A 24 8.82 5.99 -3.35
N PHE A 25 8.08 5.07 -3.98
CA PHE A 25 8.59 3.78 -4.44
C PHE A 25 9.55 3.95 -5.61
N ALA A 26 9.19 4.82 -6.56
CA ALA A 26 10.03 5.15 -7.72
C ALA A 26 11.42 5.68 -7.32
N ARG A 27 11.50 6.60 -6.34
CA ARG A 27 12.77 7.24 -5.93
C ARG A 27 13.69 6.37 -5.09
N ARG A 28 13.13 5.37 -4.38
CA ARG A 28 13.86 4.54 -3.41
C ARG A 28 14.15 3.13 -3.93
N ALA A 29 13.79 2.85 -5.19
CA ALA A 29 13.91 1.54 -5.82
C ALA A 29 13.26 0.42 -4.98
N PHE A 30 12.07 0.71 -4.43
CA PHE A 30 11.24 -0.30 -3.79
C PHE A 30 10.40 -1.00 -4.85
N ASN A 31 10.38 -2.33 -4.84
CA ASN A 31 9.57 -3.11 -5.77
C ASN A 31 8.20 -3.43 -5.18
N LEU A 32 7.14 -2.96 -5.83
CA LEU A 32 5.76 -3.34 -5.53
C LEU A 32 5.36 -4.50 -6.44
N GLU A 33 4.88 -5.59 -5.87
CA GLU A 33 4.29 -6.68 -6.66
C GLU A 33 2.85 -6.36 -7.06
N ALA A 34 2.11 -5.69 -6.17
CA ALA A 34 0.75 -5.30 -6.44
C ALA A 34 0.34 -4.05 -5.65
N ILE A 35 -0.61 -3.33 -6.23
CA ILE A 35 -1.30 -2.21 -5.58
C ILE A 35 -2.80 -2.36 -5.83
N LEU A 36 -3.58 -2.25 -4.76
CA LEU A 36 -5.03 -2.14 -4.83
C LEU A 36 -5.46 -0.85 -4.16
N VAL A 37 -6.36 -0.13 -4.81
CA VAL A 37 -6.96 1.10 -4.28
C VAL A 37 -8.46 0.92 -4.27
N VAL A 38 -9.08 1.25 -3.13
CA VAL A 38 -10.53 1.27 -3.00
C VAL A 38 -10.95 2.55 -2.25
N PRO A 39 -11.87 3.36 -2.79
CA PRO A 39 -12.41 4.49 -2.05
C PRO A 39 -13.19 3.99 -0.82
N LEU A 40 -13.07 4.69 0.30
CA LEU A 40 -13.89 4.45 1.49
C LEU A 40 -15.29 5.09 1.31
N PRO A 41 -16.29 4.69 2.11
CA PRO A 41 -17.59 5.34 2.11
C PRO A 41 -17.45 6.86 2.28
N GLY A 42 -18.19 7.62 1.46
CA GLY A 42 -18.11 9.08 1.42
C GLY A 42 -17.04 9.64 0.48
N GLY A 43 -16.14 8.83 -0.06
CA GLY A 43 -15.24 9.22 -1.17
C GLY A 43 -14.08 10.15 -0.80
N GLU A 44 -14.10 10.80 0.35
CA GLU A 44 -13.03 11.71 0.84
C GLU A 44 -11.70 11.00 1.13
N ASN A 45 -11.75 9.69 1.40
CA ASN A 45 -10.60 8.87 1.74
C ASN A 45 -10.55 7.59 0.91
N SER A 46 -9.36 7.02 0.77
CA SER A 46 -9.15 5.73 0.11
C SER A 46 -8.33 4.79 1.00
N ARG A 47 -8.59 3.50 0.82
CA ARG A 47 -7.78 2.39 1.32
C ARG A 47 -6.82 1.96 0.22
N ILE A 48 -5.53 1.92 0.52
CA ILE A 48 -4.52 1.37 -0.39
C ILE A 48 -3.92 0.13 0.25
N LEU A 49 -3.90 -0.99 -0.48
CA LEU A 49 -3.13 -2.17 -0.12
C LEU A 49 -1.92 -2.26 -1.05
N LEU A 50 -0.74 -2.41 -0.46
CA LEU A 50 0.54 -2.48 -1.15
C LEU A 50 1.19 -3.83 -0.84
N HIS A 51 1.36 -4.67 -1.85
CA HIS A 51 2.11 -5.92 -1.73
C HIS A 51 3.56 -5.70 -2.16
N MET A 52 4.50 -6.00 -1.26
CA MET A 52 5.94 -5.82 -1.48
C MET A 52 6.63 -7.16 -1.69
N ALA A 53 7.55 -7.22 -2.66
CA ALA A 53 8.22 -8.47 -3.04
C ALA A 53 9.16 -9.04 -1.96
N ASN A 54 9.73 -8.20 -1.08
CA ASN A 54 10.73 -8.61 -0.08
C ASN A 54 10.78 -7.67 1.15
N GLU A 55 11.03 -8.25 2.33
CA GLU A 55 10.90 -7.67 3.68
C GLU A 55 11.96 -6.65 4.17
N PRO A 56 13.24 -6.59 3.71
CA PRO A 56 14.28 -5.88 4.46
C PRO A 56 14.17 -4.34 4.46
N LYS A 57 13.06 -3.77 3.94
CA LYS A 57 12.81 -2.33 3.95
C LYS A 57 11.38 -1.95 4.37
N LEU A 58 10.56 -2.87 4.86
CA LEU A 58 9.15 -2.58 5.19
C LEU A 58 9.02 -1.47 6.24
N GLU A 59 9.77 -1.56 7.34
CA GLU A 59 9.80 -0.51 8.37
C GLU A 59 10.33 0.83 7.83
N GLN A 60 11.24 0.80 6.85
CA GLN A 60 11.75 2.01 6.23
C GLN A 60 10.66 2.65 5.37
N VAL A 61 9.95 1.85 4.57
CA VAL A 61 8.81 2.28 3.74
C VAL A 61 7.73 2.88 4.63
N GLU A 62 7.33 2.17 5.67
CA GLU A 62 6.36 2.65 6.66
C GLU A 62 6.76 4.01 7.24
N ARG A 63 8.01 4.14 7.72
CA ARG A 63 8.55 5.40 8.26
C ARG A 63 8.56 6.54 7.25
N GLN A 64 8.59 6.29 5.94
CA GLN A 64 8.47 7.34 4.94
C GLN A 64 7.02 7.66 4.59
N LEU A 65 6.16 6.64 4.51
CA LEU A 65 4.74 6.82 4.20
C LEU A 65 4.07 7.68 5.27
N VAL A 66 4.36 7.45 6.56
CA VAL A 66 3.82 8.26 7.67
C VAL A 66 4.20 9.75 7.57
N LYS A 67 5.25 10.10 6.82
CA LYS A 67 5.67 11.50 6.62
C LYS A 67 4.94 12.21 5.48
N LEU A 68 4.25 11.46 4.61
CA LEU A 68 3.51 12.05 3.50
C LEU A 68 2.25 12.68 4.06
N HIS A 69 2.01 13.95 3.69
CA HIS A 69 0.85 14.70 4.16
C HIS A 69 -0.45 13.93 3.96
N ASP A 70 -0.61 13.28 2.79
CA ASP A 70 -1.86 12.64 2.37
C ASP A 70 -2.10 11.27 3.03
N VAL A 71 -1.13 10.75 3.79
CA VAL A 71 -1.26 9.47 4.52
C VAL A 71 -1.81 9.73 5.91
N LEU A 72 -2.99 9.16 6.19
CA LEU A 72 -3.69 9.28 7.47
C LEU A 72 -3.31 8.16 8.44
N SER A 73 -3.05 6.96 7.92
CA SER A 73 -2.57 5.83 8.71
C SER A 73 -1.83 4.80 7.87
N VAL A 74 -0.92 4.06 8.51
CA VAL A 74 -0.19 2.93 7.93
C VAL A 74 -0.33 1.74 8.88
N ARG A 75 -0.61 0.56 8.34
CA ARG A 75 -0.74 -0.68 9.11
C ARG A 75 -0.16 -1.85 8.35
N GLN A 76 0.66 -2.67 9.01
CA GLN A 76 1.09 -3.95 8.46
C GLN A 76 -0.05 -4.97 8.57
N ARG A 77 -0.36 -5.67 7.49
CA ARG A 77 -1.41 -6.71 7.46
C ARG A 77 -0.76 -8.08 7.61
N THR A 78 -0.65 -8.54 8.85
CA THR A 78 -0.17 -9.89 9.20
C THR A 78 -1.26 -10.96 9.07
N ASP A 79 -2.53 -10.52 8.98
CA ASP A 79 -3.73 -11.35 8.88
C ASP A 79 -4.12 -11.67 7.44
N LEU A 80 -3.47 -11.05 6.45
CA LEU A 80 -3.72 -11.29 5.04
C LEU A 80 -2.66 -12.21 4.46
N ALA A 81 -3.12 -13.27 3.79
CA ALA A 81 -2.25 -14.13 3.02
C ALA A 81 -1.77 -13.38 1.74
N PRO A 82 -0.48 -13.46 1.38
CA PRO A 82 0.08 -12.78 0.19
C PRO A 82 -0.63 -13.12 -1.13
N ASP A 83 -1.23 -14.30 -1.22
CA ASP A 83 -1.93 -14.79 -2.41
C ASP A 83 -3.27 -14.07 -2.68
N ILE A 84 -3.76 -13.23 -1.75
CA ILE A 84 -5.02 -12.49 -1.93
C ILE A 84 -5.02 -11.65 -3.22
N PHE A 85 -3.89 -11.07 -3.60
CA PHE A 85 -3.76 -10.32 -4.85
C PHE A 85 -3.83 -11.24 -6.08
N GLN A 86 -3.31 -12.47 -5.98
CA GLN A 86 -3.42 -13.47 -7.05
C GLN A 86 -4.86 -13.97 -7.19
N GLN A 87 -5.57 -14.17 -6.07
CA GLN A 87 -6.98 -14.55 -6.07
C GLN A 87 -7.86 -13.47 -6.73
N LEU A 88 -7.61 -12.20 -6.42
CA LEU A 88 -8.28 -11.07 -7.07
C LEU A 88 -7.99 -11.04 -8.57
N ALA A 89 -6.73 -11.19 -8.98
CA ALA A 89 -6.35 -11.20 -10.39
C ALA A 89 -7.05 -12.32 -11.18
N ARG A 90 -7.22 -13.51 -10.59
CA ARG A 90 -7.96 -14.63 -11.23
C ARG A 90 -9.44 -14.34 -11.43
N THR A 91 -10.06 -13.56 -10.54
CA THR A 91 -11.49 -13.24 -10.63
C THR A 91 -11.77 -12.18 -11.70
N LEU A 92 -10.78 -11.37 -12.05
CA LEU A 92 -10.89 -10.28 -13.03
C LEU A 92 -10.55 -10.72 -14.47
N ALA A 93 -10.01 -11.93 -14.64
CA ALA A 93 -9.64 -12.53 -15.93
C ALA A 93 -10.79 -13.38 -16.49
#